data_AF-A0A3A4TA45-F1
#
_entry.id   AF-A0A3A4TA45-F1
#
_cell.length_a   1.000
_cell.length_b   1.000
_cell.length_c   1.000
_cell.angle_alpha   90.00
_cell.angle_beta   90.00
_cell.angle_gamma   90.00
#
_symmetry.space_group_name_H-M   'P 1'
#
loop_
_entity.id
_entity.type
_entity.pdbx_description
1 polymer ?
#
loop_
_entity_poly.entity_id
_entity_poly.type
_entity_poly.pdbx_seq_one_letter_code
_entity_poly.pdbx_strand_id
1 'polypeptide(L)'
;MMNTRAILDDAIKMIRAIPANLSGDDSPLADAWEEIKDQVQHERSFLWQAYLDTMDAIIEGTADSLSKEDRMIVAAELKLPPEDPQRLRQVIMKRLIARAKREKIRYVPFDFTHFRYSIADMTVYAKIIVRTGLYKCEIVAYSGAAPFGEKGEVSTNIIEDTMSSEEFDRAQQQGWPDKREEPESTLYDEVAREAAISLDEARRASEALLKALHRRLVEYRGINGDYLGEMAHWELSEKGFYHLLGFVEEFSIRYSWEKNSISEYLGRLPPVERWKALAKEIRGWNWRDE
;
A
#
# COMPACT_ATOMS: atom_id res chain seq x y z
N MET A 1 23.57 -35.01 25.89
CA MET A 1 23.30 -34.42 27.22
C MET A 1 22.39 -33.23 27.00
N MET A 2 21.15 -33.35 27.46
CA MET A 2 20.10 -32.38 27.20
C MET A 2 20.16 -31.30 28.27
N ASN A 3 20.28 -30.03 27.87
CA ASN A 3 20.28 -28.87 28.76
C ASN A 3 19.07 -27.98 28.45
N THR A 4 18.85 -26.92 29.23
CA THR A 4 17.66 -26.07 29.05
C THR A 4 17.58 -25.46 27.64
N ARG A 5 18.74 -25.11 27.05
CA ARG A 5 18.78 -24.57 25.69
C ARG A 5 18.35 -25.61 24.65
N ALA A 6 18.86 -26.84 24.76
CA ALA A 6 18.49 -27.93 23.86
C ALA A 6 16.99 -28.23 23.93
N ILE A 7 16.39 -28.24 25.12
CA ILE A 7 14.94 -28.42 25.30
C ILE A 7 14.14 -27.32 24.58
N LEU A 8 14.56 -26.06 24.72
CA LEU A 8 13.89 -24.95 24.03
C LEU A 8 14.05 -25.04 22.52
N ASP A 9 15.24 -25.42 22.04
CA ASP A 9 15.50 -25.60 20.60
C ASP A 9 14.65 -26.74 20.02
N ASP A 10 14.52 -27.86 20.73
CA ASP A 10 13.67 -28.99 20.33
C ASP A 10 12.18 -28.63 20.35
N ALA A 11 11.70 -27.95 21.40
CA ALA A 11 10.32 -27.48 21.44
C ALA A 11 9.99 -26.52 20.29
N ILE A 12 10.87 -25.56 19.99
CA ILE A 12 10.71 -24.65 18.84
C ILE A 12 10.72 -25.44 17.53
N LYS A 13 11.62 -26.43 17.39
CA LYS A 13 11.67 -27.29 16.20
C LYS A 13 10.35 -28.04 15.99
N MET A 14 9.75 -28.58 17.05
CA MET A 14 8.46 -29.26 16.99
C MET A 14 7.32 -28.30 16.63
N ILE A 15 7.31 -27.09 17.21
CA ILE A 15 6.33 -26.04 16.88
C ILE A 15 6.44 -25.66 15.40
N ARG A 16 7.65 -25.43 14.89
CA ARG A 16 7.89 -25.09 13.47
C ARG A 16 7.48 -26.21 12.51
N ALA A 17 7.46 -27.46 12.98
CA ALA A 17 7.08 -28.62 12.16
C ALA A 17 5.56 -28.81 12.06
N ILE A 18 4.76 -28.00 12.75
CA ILE A 18 3.29 -28.04 12.61
C ILE A 18 2.96 -27.60 11.17
N PRO A 19 2.30 -28.47 10.37
CA PRO A 19 2.15 -28.26 8.92
C PRO A 19 1.15 -27.16 8.55
N ALA A 20 0.39 -26.65 9.52
CA ALA A 20 -0.57 -25.59 9.34
C ALA A 20 -0.23 -24.42 10.26
N ASN A 21 -0.48 -23.21 9.77
CA ASN A 21 -0.57 -22.03 10.60
C ASN A 21 -1.78 -22.20 11.54
N LEU A 22 -1.57 -22.05 12.85
CA LEU A 22 -2.59 -22.32 13.87
C LEU A 22 -3.75 -21.31 13.82
N SER A 23 -3.56 -20.18 13.14
CA SER A 23 -4.58 -19.16 12.88
C SER A 23 -5.31 -19.32 11.54
N GLY A 24 -4.85 -20.24 10.67
CA GLY A 24 -5.38 -20.46 9.31
C GLY A 24 -4.36 -20.17 8.20
N ASP A 25 -4.68 -20.57 6.97
CA ASP A 25 -3.73 -20.60 5.83
C ASP A 25 -3.35 -19.21 5.27
N ASP A 26 -4.06 -18.15 5.65
CA ASP A 26 -3.85 -16.81 5.10
C ASP A 26 -2.75 -15.98 5.80
N SER A 27 -2.06 -16.58 6.78
CA SER A 27 -1.00 -15.89 7.53
C SER A 27 0.27 -15.73 6.68
N PRO A 28 0.83 -14.51 6.54
CA PRO A 28 2.08 -14.26 5.82
C PRO A 28 3.33 -14.70 6.60
N LEU A 29 3.15 -15.32 7.77
CA LEU A 29 4.21 -15.74 8.67
C LEU A 29 4.75 -17.10 8.24
N ALA A 30 6.06 -17.31 8.43
CA ALA A 30 6.74 -18.45 7.82
C ALA A 30 6.37 -19.82 8.42
N ASP A 31 5.96 -19.85 9.68
CA ASP A 31 5.54 -21.07 10.39
C ASP A 31 4.83 -20.72 11.72
N ALA A 32 4.28 -21.74 12.41
CA ALA A 32 3.55 -21.58 13.67
C ALA A 32 4.38 -20.93 14.80
N TRP A 33 5.72 -21.02 14.78
CA TRP A 33 6.54 -20.31 15.76
C TRP A 33 6.59 -18.81 15.46
N GLU A 34 6.59 -18.43 14.19
CA GLU A 34 6.47 -17.03 13.78
C GLU A 34 5.12 -16.43 14.22
N GLU A 35 4.02 -17.21 14.17
CA GLU A 35 2.72 -16.80 14.72
C GLU A 35 2.76 -16.59 16.23
N ILE A 36 3.37 -17.51 16.99
CA ILE A 36 3.52 -17.35 18.44
C ILE A 36 4.32 -16.09 18.77
N LYS A 37 5.38 -15.80 18.01
CA LYS A 37 6.17 -14.58 18.18
C LYS A 37 5.32 -13.34 17.93
N ASP A 38 4.55 -13.33 16.85
CA ASP A 38 3.64 -12.23 16.52
C ASP A 38 2.64 -11.96 17.64
N GLN A 39 1.91 -12.99 18.08
CA GLN A 39 0.92 -12.95 19.17
C GLN A 39 1.50 -12.49 20.52
N VAL A 40 2.76 -12.85 20.79
CA VAL A 40 3.45 -12.51 22.04
C VAL A 40 4.00 -11.09 22.03
N GLN A 41 4.44 -10.60 20.87
CA GLN A 41 5.04 -9.26 20.70
C GLN A 41 3.99 -8.18 20.40
N HIS A 42 2.85 -8.55 19.82
CA HIS A 42 1.79 -7.65 19.37
C HIS A 42 0.48 -7.97 20.09
N GLU A 43 -0.62 -8.10 19.35
CA GLU A 43 -1.95 -8.38 19.88
C GLU A 43 -2.26 -9.87 19.85
N ARG A 44 -2.86 -10.35 20.94
CA ARG A 44 -3.30 -11.74 21.05
C ARG A 44 -4.66 -11.89 20.39
N SER A 45 -4.75 -12.84 19.48
CA SER A 45 -6.00 -13.31 18.88
C SER A 45 -6.87 -14.03 19.91
N PHE A 46 -8.15 -14.20 19.56
CA PHE A 46 -9.07 -15.04 20.32
C PHE A 46 -8.65 -16.52 20.38
N LEU A 47 -7.75 -16.96 19.49
CA LEU A 47 -7.17 -18.31 19.46
C LEU A 47 -5.96 -18.47 20.39
N TRP A 48 -5.53 -17.43 21.11
CA TRP A 48 -4.33 -17.47 21.95
C TRP A 48 -4.28 -18.66 22.92
N GLN A 49 -5.43 -19.10 23.44
CA GLN A 49 -5.48 -20.28 24.30
C GLN A 49 -5.02 -21.55 23.58
N ALA A 50 -5.40 -21.75 22.31
CA ALA A 50 -4.96 -22.90 21.52
C ALA A 50 -3.44 -22.91 21.30
N TYR A 51 -2.82 -21.73 21.16
CA TYR A 51 -1.35 -21.61 21.11
C TYR A 51 -0.70 -22.02 22.44
N LEU A 52 -1.26 -21.59 23.57
CA LEU A 52 -0.78 -21.98 24.90
C LEU A 52 -0.90 -23.49 25.10
N ASP A 53 -2.04 -24.09 24.77
CA ASP A 53 -2.30 -25.52 24.92
C ASP A 53 -1.34 -26.34 24.02
N THR A 54 -1.07 -25.86 22.81
CA THR A 54 -0.11 -26.48 21.89
C THR A 54 1.30 -26.44 22.44
N MET A 55 1.75 -25.27 22.92
CA MET A 55 3.07 -25.13 23.54
C MET A 55 3.19 -26.01 24.79
N ASP A 56 2.14 -26.09 25.61
CA ASP A 56 2.13 -26.88 26.84
C ASP A 56 2.23 -28.38 26.53
N ALA A 57 1.46 -28.88 25.56
CA ALA A 57 1.52 -30.27 25.12
C ALA A 57 2.89 -30.66 24.56
N ILE A 58 3.54 -29.77 23.78
CA ILE A 58 4.90 -30.01 23.26
C ILE A 58 5.93 -30.01 24.38
N ILE A 59 5.83 -29.07 25.34
CA ILE A 59 6.72 -29.00 26.49
C ILE A 59 6.55 -30.22 27.40
N GLU A 60 5.32 -30.64 27.65
CA GLU A 60 5.00 -31.85 28.40
C GLU A 60 5.64 -33.08 27.75
N GLY A 61 5.39 -33.32 26.46
CA GLY A 61 5.99 -34.44 25.75
C GLY A 61 7.52 -34.41 25.76
N THR A 62 8.12 -33.22 25.59
CA THR A 62 9.57 -33.05 25.65
C THR A 62 10.09 -33.36 27.06
N ALA A 63 9.47 -32.82 28.11
CA ALA A 63 9.89 -33.02 29.50
C ALA A 63 9.73 -34.48 29.96
N ASP A 64 8.65 -35.14 29.54
CA ASP A 64 8.36 -36.52 29.92
C ASP A 64 9.30 -37.51 29.21
N SER A 65 9.79 -37.16 28.02
CA SER A 65 10.79 -37.95 27.27
C SER A 65 12.22 -37.86 27.84
N LEU A 66 12.49 -36.93 28.76
CA LEU A 66 13.82 -36.75 29.34
C LEU A 66 14.22 -37.96 30.20
N SER A 67 15.46 -38.41 30.02
CA SER A 67 16.09 -39.37 30.92
C SER A 67 16.16 -38.82 32.36
N LYS A 68 16.30 -39.70 33.35
CA LYS A 68 16.45 -39.27 34.76
C LYS A 68 17.68 -38.38 34.94
N GLU A 69 18.77 -38.68 34.24
CA GLU A 69 20.02 -37.92 34.27
C GLU A 69 19.84 -36.53 33.65
N ASP A 70 19.21 -36.44 32.48
CA ASP A 70 18.94 -35.15 31.83
C ASP A 70 17.97 -34.29 32.65
N ARG A 71 16.95 -34.89 33.28
CA ARG A 71 16.05 -34.17 34.21
C ARG A 71 16.81 -33.56 35.38
N MET A 72 17.74 -34.30 35.98
CA MET A 72 18.57 -33.79 37.08
C MET A 72 19.45 -32.62 36.63
N ILE A 73 20.06 -32.72 35.44
CA ILE A 73 20.90 -31.66 34.88
C ILE A 73 20.08 -30.39 34.65
N VAL A 74 18.92 -30.51 34.01
CA VAL A 74 18.05 -29.38 33.69
C VAL A 74 17.46 -28.77 34.96
N ALA A 75 17.01 -29.59 35.92
CA ALA A 75 16.50 -29.11 37.20
C ALA A 75 17.59 -28.34 37.98
N ALA A 76 18.83 -28.83 37.99
CA ALA A 76 19.95 -28.14 38.61
C ALA A 76 20.24 -26.79 37.93
N GLU A 77 20.26 -26.75 36.59
CA GLU A 77 20.45 -25.51 35.82
C GLU A 77 19.34 -24.47 36.13
N LEU A 78 18.11 -24.94 36.28
CA LEU A 78 16.94 -24.12 36.57
C LEU A 78 16.75 -23.79 38.05
N LYS A 79 17.57 -24.38 38.94
CA LYS A 79 17.44 -24.30 40.41
C LYS A 79 16.06 -24.77 40.91
N LEU A 80 15.59 -25.90 40.37
CA LEU A 80 14.32 -26.51 40.68
C LEU A 80 14.49 -27.85 41.41
N PRO A 81 13.52 -28.28 42.23
CA PRO A 81 13.44 -29.66 42.69
C PRO A 81 13.30 -30.60 41.47
N PRO A 82 14.11 -31.67 41.36
CA PRO A 82 14.06 -32.58 40.21
C PRO A 82 12.79 -33.43 40.16
N GLU A 83 12.04 -33.50 41.26
CA GLU A 83 10.82 -34.31 41.38
C GLU A 83 9.53 -33.53 41.10
N ASP A 84 9.62 -32.27 40.67
CA ASP A 84 8.46 -31.44 40.33
C ASP A 84 8.38 -31.19 38.81
N PRO A 85 7.82 -32.15 38.04
CA PRO A 85 7.70 -32.02 36.59
C PRO A 85 6.80 -30.85 36.18
N GLN A 86 5.78 -30.53 36.99
CA GLN A 86 4.87 -29.42 36.71
C GLN A 86 5.63 -28.08 36.78
N ARG A 87 6.48 -27.90 37.79
CA ARG A 87 7.29 -26.69 37.92
C ARG A 87 8.33 -26.57 36.81
N LEU A 88 8.93 -27.69 36.39
CA LEU A 88 9.83 -27.74 35.25
C LEU A 88 9.14 -27.22 33.98
N ARG A 89 7.95 -27.75 33.66
CA ARG A 89 7.14 -27.33 32.49
C ARG A 89 6.83 -25.83 32.54
N GLN A 90 6.37 -25.31 33.69
CA GLN A 90 6.08 -23.87 33.86
C GLN A 90 7.29 -22.98 33.59
N VAL A 91 8.48 -23.38 34.04
CA VAL A 91 9.71 -22.61 33.84
C VAL A 91 10.17 -22.68 32.38
N ILE A 92 10.06 -23.84 31.73
CA ILE A 92 10.34 -23.99 30.29
C ILE A 92 9.39 -23.11 29.48
N MET A 93 8.08 -23.17 29.74
CA MET A 93 7.06 -22.33 29.09
C MET A 93 7.40 -20.84 29.23
N LYS A 94 7.74 -20.39 30.44
CA LYS A 94 8.14 -19.00 30.69
C LYS A 94 9.38 -18.60 29.88
N ARG A 95 10.37 -19.49 29.75
CA ARG A 95 11.57 -19.25 28.93
C ARG A 95 11.25 -19.26 27.43
N LEU A 96 10.34 -20.12 26.98
CA LEU A 96 9.87 -20.17 25.60
C LEU A 96 9.19 -18.85 25.21
N ILE A 97 8.25 -18.35 26.02
CA ILE A 97 7.61 -17.04 25.82
C ILE A 97 8.64 -15.90 25.86
N ALA A 98 9.61 -15.95 26.78
CA ALA A 98 10.66 -14.93 26.84
C ALA A 98 11.56 -14.94 25.59
N ARG A 99 11.77 -16.10 24.97
CA ARG A 99 12.47 -16.22 23.69
C ARG A 99 11.62 -15.70 22.54
N ALA A 100 10.33 -16.02 22.52
CA ALA A 100 9.39 -15.49 21.54
C ALA A 100 9.34 -13.96 21.53
N LYS A 101 9.46 -13.30 22.70
CA LYS A 101 9.54 -11.83 22.81
C LYS A 101 10.79 -11.19 22.20
N ARG A 102 11.88 -11.94 22.03
CA ARG A 102 13.20 -11.40 21.65
C ARG A 102 13.58 -11.70 20.21
N GLU A 103 13.12 -12.82 19.68
CA GLU A 103 13.42 -13.22 18.31
C GLU A 103 12.66 -12.36 17.30
N LYS A 104 13.35 -11.94 16.23
CA LYS A 104 12.68 -11.26 15.11
C LYS A 104 11.68 -12.19 14.42
N ILE A 105 10.54 -11.65 14.04
CA ILE A 105 9.51 -12.35 13.27
C ILE A 105 10.00 -12.50 11.81
N ARG A 106 9.76 -13.67 11.23
CA ARG A 106 10.08 -14.02 9.84
C ARG A 106 8.79 -14.19 9.06
N TYR A 107 8.76 -13.58 7.89
CA TYR A 107 7.66 -13.64 6.96
C TYR A 107 8.02 -14.53 5.78
N VAL A 108 7.01 -15.14 5.15
CA VAL A 108 7.17 -15.78 3.84
C VAL A 108 7.57 -14.69 2.83
N PRO A 109 8.54 -14.95 1.94
CA PRO A 109 8.88 -14.01 0.87
C PRO A 109 7.66 -13.60 0.06
N PHE A 110 7.72 -12.43 -0.57
CA PHE A 110 6.74 -12.07 -1.59
C PHE A 110 6.84 -13.01 -2.79
N ASP A 111 5.76 -13.11 -3.55
CA ASP A 111 5.68 -13.83 -4.84
C ASP A 111 6.44 -13.09 -5.97
N PHE A 112 6.90 -11.87 -5.71
CA PHE A 112 7.82 -11.11 -6.55
C PHE A 112 9.12 -10.78 -5.80
N THR A 113 10.18 -10.52 -6.57
CA THR A 113 11.52 -10.22 -6.03
C THR A 113 12.09 -8.88 -6.51
N HIS A 114 11.54 -8.33 -7.59
CA HIS A 114 11.95 -7.06 -8.18
C HIS A 114 10.72 -6.23 -8.50
N PHE A 115 10.85 -4.92 -8.39
CA PHE A 115 9.77 -3.98 -8.72
C PHE A 115 10.35 -2.61 -9.08
N ARG A 116 9.51 -1.73 -9.60
CA ARG A 116 9.85 -0.31 -9.79
C ARG A 116 8.84 0.61 -9.11
N TYR A 117 9.31 1.82 -8.84
CA TYR A 117 8.52 2.92 -8.32
C TYR A 117 9.18 4.25 -8.68
N SER A 118 8.47 5.36 -8.48
CA SER A 118 8.97 6.68 -8.81
C SER A 118 9.19 7.55 -7.57
N ILE A 119 10.29 8.31 -7.54
CA ILE A 119 10.52 9.39 -6.55
C ILE A 119 10.94 10.63 -7.31
N ALA A 120 10.19 11.73 -7.16
CA ALA A 120 10.53 13.03 -7.74
C ALA A 120 10.92 12.94 -9.23
N ASP A 121 10.07 12.28 -10.02
CA ASP A 121 10.22 12.04 -11.46
C ASP A 121 11.40 11.12 -11.86
N MET A 122 12.05 10.47 -10.89
CA MET A 122 13.09 9.47 -11.11
C MET A 122 12.50 8.07 -10.99
N THR A 123 12.82 7.19 -11.94
CA THR A 123 12.48 5.77 -11.83
C THR A 123 13.49 5.06 -10.95
N VAL A 124 12.98 4.35 -9.95
CA VAL A 124 13.77 3.53 -9.05
C VAL A 124 13.42 2.07 -9.28
N TYR A 125 14.45 1.28 -9.51
CA TYR A 125 14.39 -0.17 -9.66
C TYR A 125 14.81 -0.80 -8.34
N ALA A 126 13.99 -1.65 -7.75
CA ALA A 126 14.25 -2.25 -6.45
C ALA A 126 14.35 -3.76 -6.56
N LYS A 127 15.29 -4.33 -5.80
CA LYS A 127 15.39 -5.75 -5.53
C LYS A 127 15.12 -6.01 -4.06
N ILE A 128 14.19 -6.91 -3.76
CA ILE A 128 13.88 -7.31 -2.38
C ILE A 128 15.03 -8.13 -1.81
N ILE A 129 15.51 -7.71 -0.63
CA ILE A 129 16.45 -8.47 0.20
C ILE A 129 15.66 -9.42 1.08
N VAL A 130 14.71 -8.89 1.86
CA VAL A 130 13.90 -9.67 2.80
C VAL A 130 12.60 -8.92 3.14
N ARG A 131 11.53 -9.68 3.35
CA ARG A 131 10.27 -9.15 3.91
C ARG A 131 10.40 -8.97 5.41
N THR A 132 10.19 -7.75 5.89
CA THR A 132 10.33 -7.37 7.31
C THR A 132 8.98 -7.13 7.99
N GLY A 133 7.89 -7.09 7.23
CA GLY A 133 6.53 -6.95 7.74
C GLY A 133 5.48 -7.38 6.73
N LEU A 134 4.20 -7.29 7.12
CA LEU A 134 3.07 -7.61 6.24
C LEU A 134 3.15 -6.84 4.91
N TYR A 135 3.46 -5.53 4.99
CA TYR A 135 3.58 -4.65 3.83
C TYR A 135 4.95 -3.96 3.75
N LYS A 136 5.98 -4.54 4.37
CA LYS A 136 7.32 -3.93 4.46
C LYS A 136 8.43 -4.88 4.03
N CYS A 137 9.45 -4.33 3.40
CA CYS A 137 10.66 -5.07 3.03
C CYS A 137 11.91 -4.20 3.06
N GLU A 138 13.04 -4.85 3.30
CA GLU A 138 14.35 -4.32 2.97
C GLU A 138 14.64 -4.57 1.50
N ILE A 139 15.13 -3.54 0.81
CA ILE A 139 15.45 -3.56 -0.61
C ILE A 139 16.86 -3.03 -0.87
N VAL A 140 17.37 -3.33 -2.07
CA VAL A 140 18.40 -2.51 -2.72
C VAL A 140 17.73 -1.75 -3.86
N ALA A 141 17.78 -0.42 -3.80
CA ALA A 141 17.17 0.51 -4.76
C ALA A 141 18.24 1.05 -5.72
N TYR A 142 17.95 1.06 -7.02
CA TYR A 142 18.86 1.48 -8.09
C TYR A 142 18.18 2.54 -8.96
N SER A 143 18.95 3.51 -9.42
CA SER A 143 18.49 4.52 -10.37
C SER A 143 19.67 5.06 -11.17
N GLY A 144 19.41 5.96 -12.12
CA GLY A 144 20.47 6.68 -12.82
C GLY A 144 21.37 7.49 -11.87
N ALA A 145 20.81 7.99 -10.75
CA ALA A 145 21.56 8.70 -9.72
C ALA A 145 22.28 7.79 -8.72
N ALA A 146 21.77 6.57 -8.51
CA ALA A 146 22.34 5.58 -7.58
C ALA A 146 22.62 4.25 -8.30
N PRO A 147 23.60 4.21 -9.23
CA PRO A 147 23.79 3.06 -10.10
C PRO A 147 24.33 1.80 -9.41
N PHE A 148 24.92 1.96 -8.22
CA PHE A 148 25.49 0.87 -7.42
C PHE A 148 24.53 0.33 -6.35
N GLY A 149 23.34 0.91 -6.24
CA GLY A 149 22.32 0.48 -5.31
C GLY A 149 22.44 1.10 -3.92
N GLU A 150 21.30 1.45 -3.33
CA GLU A 150 21.17 1.92 -1.95
C GLU A 150 20.27 0.98 -1.16
N LYS A 151 20.68 0.63 0.06
CA LYS A 151 19.85 -0.21 0.94
C LYS A 151 18.87 0.65 1.72
N GLY A 152 17.63 0.21 1.79
CA GLY A 152 16.59 0.88 2.58
C GLY A 152 15.45 -0.06 2.94
N GLU A 153 14.64 0.35 3.91
CA GLU A 153 13.35 -0.28 4.18
C GLU A 153 12.25 0.54 3.51
N VAL A 154 11.34 -0.14 2.83
CA VAL A 154 10.22 0.48 2.13
C VAL A 154 8.91 -0.26 2.42
N SER A 155 7.81 0.44 2.19
CA SER A 155 6.47 -0.13 2.22
C SER A 155 6.03 -0.51 0.81
N THR A 156 5.34 -1.64 0.67
CA THR A 156 4.84 -2.17 -0.62
C THR A 156 3.85 -1.25 -1.32
N ASN A 157 3.27 -0.26 -0.64
CA ASN A 157 2.38 0.73 -1.25
C ASN A 157 3.08 1.69 -2.24
N ILE A 158 4.42 1.73 -2.25
CA ILE A 158 5.16 2.51 -3.24
C ILE A 158 5.32 1.75 -4.56
N ILE A 159 5.03 0.45 -4.58
CA ILE A 159 5.24 -0.40 -5.76
C ILE A 159 4.27 0.05 -6.84
N GLU A 160 4.81 0.51 -7.96
CA GLU A 160 4.03 0.86 -9.15
C GLU A 160 3.86 -0.36 -10.05
N ASP A 161 4.91 -1.18 -10.17
CA ASP A 161 4.94 -2.33 -11.06
C ASP A 161 5.93 -3.39 -10.58
N THR A 162 5.51 -4.65 -10.58
CA THR A 162 6.37 -5.81 -10.29
C THR A 162 7.10 -6.22 -11.56
N MET A 163 8.34 -6.70 -11.43
CA MET A 163 9.13 -7.09 -12.60
C MET A 163 9.87 -8.40 -12.39
N SER A 164 10.16 -9.06 -13.51
CA SER A 164 11.02 -10.22 -13.59
C SER A 164 12.49 -9.84 -13.39
N SER A 165 13.34 -10.82 -13.03
CA SER A 165 14.79 -10.60 -12.96
C SER A 165 15.39 -10.22 -14.31
N GLU A 166 14.84 -10.72 -15.42
CA GLU A 166 15.32 -10.37 -16.76
C GLU A 166 15.04 -8.90 -17.11
N GLU A 167 13.88 -8.36 -16.74
CA GLU A 167 13.56 -6.94 -16.90
C GLU A 167 14.48 -6.05 -16.09
N PHE A 168 14.76 -6.47 -14.85
CA PHE A 168 15.69 -5.78 -13.97
C PHE A 168 17.12 -5.77 -14.55
N ASP A 169 17.61 -6.90 -15.05
CA ASP A 169 18.94 -6.99 -15.67
C ASP A 169 19.03 -6.16 -16.97
N ARG A 170 17.96 -6.11 -17.76
CA ARG A 170 17.88 -5.21 -18.93
C ARG A 170 17.97 -3.74 -18.52
N ALA A 171 17.25 -3.34 -17.47
CA ALA A 171 17.33 -1.98 -16.95
C ALA A 171 18.76 -1.65 -16.48
N GLN A 172 19.43 -2.58 -15.80
CA GLN A 172 20.83 -2.43 -15.41
C GLN A 172 21.76 -2.21 -16.61
N GLN A 173 21.62 -3.03 -17.66
CA GLN A 173 22.43 -2.91 -18.88
C GLN A 173 22.21 -1.59 -19.63
N GLN A 174 21.02 -1.00 -19.49
CA GLN A 174 20.67 0.29 -20.06
C GLN A 174 21.06 1.47 -19.15
N GLY A 175 21.72 1.22 -18.02
CA GLY A 175 22.14 2.26 -17.10
C GLY A 175 21.02 2.83 -16.24
N TRP A 176 20.05 1.98 -15.87
CA TRP A 176 18.87 2.35 -15.07
C TRP A 176 18.06 3.46 -15.74
N PRO A 177 17.43 3.16 -16.90
CA PRO A 177 16.72 4.17 -17.65
C PRO A 177 15.63 4.76 -16.78
N ASP A 178 15.66 6.08 -16.60
CA ASP A 178 14.48 6.78 -16.15
C ASP A 178 13.41 6.55 -17.19
N LYS A 179 12.24 6.04 -16.78
CA LYS A 179 11.03 6.40 -17.49
C LYS A 179 10.91 7.91 -17.34
N ARG A 180 11.47 8.65 -18.29
CA ARG A 180 10.65 9.73 -18.84
C ARG A 180 9.49 8.99 -19.46
N GLU A 181 8.42 8.78 -18.69
CA GLU A 181 7.12 8.71 -19.34
C GLU A 181 7.10 9.96 -20.20
N GLU A 182 7.15 9.80 -21.52
CA GLU A 182 6.57 10.84 -22.35
C GLU A 182 5.21 11.06 -21.71
N PRO A 183 4.91 12.29 -21.23
CA PRO A 183 3.70 12.52 -20.48
C PRO A 183 2.57 11.88 -21.27
N GLU A 184 1.76 11.03 -20.63
CA GLU A 184 0.54 10.50 -21.24
C GLU A 184 -0.08 11.65 -22.02
N SER A 185 -0.33 11.44 -23.32
CA SER A 185 -0.88 12.43 -24.24
C SER A 185 -1.88 13.28 -23.47
N THR A 186 -1.56 14.55 -23.22
CA THR A 186 -2.42 15.38 -22.40
C THR A 186 -3.75 15.54 -23.14
N LEU A 187 -4.82 15.89 -22.43
CA LEU A 187 -6.11 16.21 -23.08
C LEU A 187 -5.92 17.20 -24.25
N TYR A 188 -5.00 18.16 -24.11
CA TYR A 188 -4.72 19.11 -25.18
C TYR A 188 -3.92 18.52 -26.34
N ASP A 189 -3.08 17.52 -26.12
CA ASP A 189 -2.41 16.76 -27.20
C ASP A 189 -3.43 15.96 -28.01
N GLU A 190 -4.45 15.39 -27.34
CA GLU A 190 -5.55 14.70 -28.00
C GLU A 190 -6.39 15.66 -28.85
N VAL A 191 -6.81 16.79 -28.28
CA VAL A 191 -7.57 17.83 -28.98
C VAL A 191 -6.79 18.40 -30.16
N ALA A 192 -5.49 18.69 -29.97
CA ALA A 192 -4.62 19.20 -31.02
C ALA A 192 -4.53 18.22 -32.20
N ARG A 193 -4.36 16.93 -31.90
CA ARG A 193 -4.32 15.87 -32.91
C ARG A 193 -5.65 15.68 -33.63
N GLU A 194 -6.77 15.62 -32.91
CA GLU A 194 -8.10 15.42 -33.52
C GLU A 194 -8.53 16.61 -34.37
N ALA A 195 -8.26 17.83 -33.91
CA ALA A 195 -8.60 19.06 -34.64
C ALA A 195 -7.53 19.47 -35.67
N ALA A 196 -6.41 18.75 -35.74
CA ALA A 196 -5.26 19.05 -36.59
C ALA A 196 -4.74 20.50 -36.42
N ILE A 197 -4.66 20.95 -35.17
CA ILE A 197 -4.16 22.27 -34.76
C ILE A 197 -2.95 22.13 -33.83
N SER A 198 -2.24 23.23 -33.56
CA SER A 198 -1.15 23.23 -32.58
C SER A 198 -1.67 23.05 -31.15
N LEU A 199 -0.81 22.56 -30.26
CA LEU A 199 -1.11 22.41 -28.83
C LEU A 199 -1.55 23.73 -28.17
N ASP A 200 -0.91 24.83 -28.54
CA ASP A 200 -1.21 26.17 -28.04
C ASP A 200 -2.57 26.68 -28.54
N GLU A 201 -2.92 26.39 -29.80
CA GLU A 201 -4.26 26.67 -30.33
C GLU A 201 -5.34 25.82 -29.64
N ALA A 202 -5.09 24.52 -29.44
CA ALA A 202 -6.01 23.63 -28.73
C ALA A 202 -6.30 24.14 -27.31
N ARG A 203 -5.24 24.55 -26.60
CA ARG A 203 -5.36 25.10 -25.25
C ARG A 203 -6.17 26.39 -25.23
N ARG A 204 -5.83 27.37 -26.07
CA ARG A 204 -6.55 28.65 -26.16
C ARG A 204 -8.02 28.47 -26.55
N ALA A 205 -8.29 27.62 -27.55
CA ALA A 205 -9.66 27.38 -28.02
C ALA A 205 -10.52 26.71 -26.95
N SER A 206 -9.97 25.72 -26.25
CA SER A 206 -10.66 25.02 -25.15
C SER A 206 -10.95 25.95 -23.97
N GLU A 207 -9.96 26.74 -23.54
CA GLU A 207 -10.14 27.74 -22.47
C GLU A 207 -11.20 28.77 -22.85
N ALA A 208 -11.19 29.26 -24.10
CA ALA A 208 -12.18 30.21 -24.59
C ALA A 208 -13.60 29.62 -24.65
N LEU A 209 -13.73 28.37 -25.12
CA LEU A 209 -15.02 27.67 -25.17
C LEU A 209 -15.61 27.47 -23.77
N LEU A 210 -14.83 26.92 -22.84
CA LEU A 210 -15.27 26.68 -21.45
C LEU A 210 -15.67 27.99 -20.76
N LYS A 211 -14.89 29.06 -20.96
CA LYS A 211 -15.21 30.40 -20.45
C LYS A 211 -16.51 30.94 -21.04
N ALA A 212 -16.72 30.79 -22.35
CA ALA A 212 -17.94 31.24 -23.02
C ALA A 212 -19.17 30.47 -22.51
N LEU A 213 -19.08 29.14 -22.39
CA LEU A 213 -20.14 28.30 -21.84
C LEU A 213 -20.51 28.71 -20.41
N HIS A 214 -19.51 28.85 -19.54
CA HIS A 214 -19.73 29.27 -18.16
C HIS A 214 -20.38 30.65 -18.09
N ARG A 215 -19.87 31.62 -18.87
CA ARG A 215 -20.44 32.98 -18.90
C ARG A 215 -21.88 32.98 -19.39
N ARG A 216 -22.18 32.25 -20.47
CA ARG A 216 -23.54 32.14 -21.00
C ARG A 216 -24.48 31.49 -19.99
N LEU A 217 -24.05 30.43 -19.32
CA LEU A 217 -24.84 29.78 -18.27
C LEU A 217 -25.24 30.75 -17.15
N VAL A 218 -24.31 31.62 -16.74
CA VAL A 218 -24.52 32.59 -15.65
C VAL A 218 -25.35 33.80 -16.10
N GLU A 219 -25.04 34.37 -17.26
CA GLU A 219 -25.58 35.67 -17.70
C GLU A 219 -26.85 35.55 -18.56
N TYR A 220 -27.21 34.36 -19.05
CA TYR A 220 -28.37 34.19 -19.93
C TYR A 220 -29.70 34.47 -19.20
N ARG A 221 -30.61 35.15 -19.92
CA ARG A 221 -31.93 35.60 -19.45
C ARG A 221 -33.01 35.27 -20.50
N GLY A 222 -32.95 34.06 -21.06
CA GLY A 222 -33.97 33.55 -21.97
C GLY A 222 -35.32 33.31 -21.30
N ILE A 223 -36.22 32.69 -22.05
CA ILE A 223 -37.65 32.63 -21.72
C ILE A 223 -37.91 31.70 -20.53
N ASN A 224 -37.24 30.54 -20.48
CA ASN A 224 -37.29 29.61 -19.34
C ASN A 224 -36.14 29.86 -18.37
N GLY A 225 -35.15 30.63 -18.81
CA GLY A 225 -34.03 31.06 -18.01
C GLY A 225 -32.92 30.03 -17.87
N ASP A 226 -32.85 29.04 -18.76
CA ASP A 226 -31.76 28.07 -18.79
C ASP A 226 -31.07 28.10 -20.15
N TYR A 227 -29.80 28.49 -20.15
CA TYR A 227 -28.99 28.52 -21.36
C TYR A 227 -28.79 27.11 -21.96
N LEU A 228 -28.61 26.09 -21.11
CA LEU A 228 -28.35 24.73 -21.58
C LEU A 228 -29.58 24.14 -22.26
N GLY A 229 -30.75 24.28 -21.64
CA GLY A 229 -32.02 23.81 -22.19
C GLY A 229 -32.51 24.59 -23.41
N GLU A 230 -32.17 25.88 -23.56
CA GLU A 230 -32.74 26.72 -24.63
C GLU A 230 -31.82 26.93 -25.83
N MET A 231 -30.54 27.23 -25.60
CA MET A 231 -29.66 27.78 -26.65
C MET A 231 -28.42 26.94 -26.94
N ALA A 232 -27.89 26.21 -25.95
CA ALA A 232 -26.61 25.54 -26.09
C ALA A 232 -26.61 24.48 -27.22
N HIS A 233 -27.72 23.80 -27.47
CA HIS A 233 -27.82 22.82 -28.56
C HIS A 233 -27.84 23.43 -29.97
N TRP A 234 -28.17 24.72 -30.09
CA TRP A 234 -28.10 25.47 -31.35
C TRP A 234 -26.74 26.13 -31.56
N GLU A 235 -26.11 26.60 -30.47
CA GLU A 235 -24.80 27.27 -30.53
C GLU A 235 -23.63 26.28 -30.59
N LEU A 236 -23.80 25.07 -30.07
CA LEU A 236 -22.86 23.96 -30.22
C LEU A 236 -23.29 23.03 -31.37
N SER A 237 -22.35 22.25 -31.90
CA SER A 237 -22.71 21.14 -32.78
C SER A 237 -23.45 20.05 -32.00
N GLU A 238 -24.29 19.26 -32.67
CA GLU A 238 -25.01 18.13 -32.04
C GLU A 238 -24.04 17.20 -31.28
N LYS A 239 -22.89 16.89 -31.89
CA LYS A 239 -21.83 16.07 -31.28
C LYS A 239 -21.23 16.77 -30.05
N GLY A 240 -20.94 18.06 -30.14
CA GLY A 240 -20.39 18.84 -29.02
C GLY A 240 -21.36 18.93 -27.84
N PHE A 241 -22.64 19.13 -28.11
CA PHE A 241 -23.68 19.16 -27.08
C PHE A 241 -23.87 17.79 -26.42
N TYR A 242 -23.88 16.70 -27.19
CA TYR A 242 -23.96 15.34 -26.67
C TYR A 242 -22.81 15.02 -25.69
N HIS A 243 -21.56 15.31 -26.08
CA HIS A 243 -20.41 15.04 -25.21
C HIS A 243 -20.37 15.94 -23.97
N LEU A 244 -20.85 17.19 -24.06
CA LEU A 244 -20.98 18.07 -22.89
C LEU A 244 -21.93 17.46 -21.85
N LEU A 245 -23.10 16.98 -22.28
CA LEU A 245 -24.07 16.37 -21.37
C LEU A 245 -23.56 15.05 -20.79
N GLY A 246 -22.95 14.19 -21.61
CA GLY A 246 -22.36 12.94 -21.13
C GLY A 246 -21.25 13.17 -20.10
N PHE A 247 -20.42 14.20 -20.29
CA PHE A 247 -19.42 14.58 -19.28
C PHE A 247 -20.06 15.01 -17.96
N VAL A 248 -21.10 15.84 -18.00
CA VAL A 248 -21.80 16.31 -16.79
C VAL A 248 -22.47 15.14 -16.05
N GLU A 249 -23.10 14.21 -16.77
CA GLU A 249 -23.73 13.01 -16.22
C GLU A 249 -22.72 12.13 -15.47
N GLU A 250 -21.64 11.73 -16.15
CA GLU A 250 -20.60 10.89 -15.57
C GLU A 250 -19.89 11.55 -14.39
N PHE A 251 -19.60 12.86 -14.50
CA PHE A 251 -19.00 13.61 -13.42
C PHE A 251 -19.93 13.67 -12.20
N SER A 252 -21.22 13.93 -12.40
CA SER A 252 -22.20 13.99 -11.32
C SER A 252 -22.32 12.66 -10.57
N ILE A 253 -22.38 11.55 -11.30
CA ILE A 253 -22.44 10.18 -10.75
C ILE A 253 -21.20 9.89 -9.90
N ARG A 254 -20.01 10.21 -10.43
CA ARG A 254 -18.74 9.85 -9.78
C ARG A 254 -18.48 10.64 -8.50
N TYR A 255 -18.93 11.89 -8.43
CA TYR A 255 -18.55 12.81 -7.35
C TYR A 255 -19.71 13.23 -6.44
N SER A 256 -20.93 12.70 -6.62
CA SER A 256 -22.11 12.99 -5.79
C SER A 256 -22.29 14.49 -5.54
N TRP A 257 -22.36 15.25 -6.62
CA TRP A 257 -22.19 16.70 -6.62
C TRP A 257 -23.31 17.46 -5.88
N GLU A 258 -22.99 18.10 -4.75
CA GLU A 258 -23.88 19.04 -4.04
C GLU A 258 -23.58 20.52 -4.35
N LYS A 259 -24.57 21.39 -4.14
CA LYS A 259 -24.42 22.84 -4.29
C LYS A 259 -23.26 23.36 -3.43
N ASN A 260 -22.39 24.20 -4.01
CA ASN A 260 -21.16 24.77 -3.42
C ASN A 260 -19.93 23.82 -3.28
N SER A 261 -20.03 22.56 -3.68
CA SER A 261 -18.91 21.59 -3.58
C SER A 261 -17.69 21.90 -4.47
N ILE A 262 -17.85 22.68 -5.55
CA ILE A 262 -16.72 23.05 -6.44
C ILE A 262 -15.68 23.89 -5.70
N SER A 263 -16.12 24.87 -4.90
CA SER A 263 -15.20 25.77 -4.20
C SER A 263 -14.39 25.01 -3.15
N GLU A 264 -15.02 24.01 -2.51
CA GLU A 264 -14.35 23.09 -1.61
C GLU A 264 -13.37 22.17 -2.35
N TYR A 265 -13.77 21.59 -3.49
CA TYR A 265 -12.91 20.76 -4.31
C TYR A 265 -11.67 21.50 -4.82
N LEU A 266 -11.84 22.70 -5.39
CA LEU A 266 -10.74 23.54 -5.86
C LEU A 266 -9.85 24.01 -4.69
N GLY A 267 -10.42 24.23 -3.50
CA GLY A 267 -9.67 24.58 -2.29
C GLY A 267 -8.72 23.48 -1.80
N ARG A 268 -8.96 22.22 -2.19
CA ARG A 268 -8.08 21.08 -1.87
C ARG A 268 -6.96 20.88 -2.89
N LEU A 269 -7.01 21.55 -4.05
CA LEU A 269 -6.00 21.43 -5.11
C LEU A 269 -4.98 22.58 -5.01
N PRO A 270 -3.74 22.33 -4.55
CA PRO A 270 -2.72 23.37 -4.51
C PRO A 270 -2.25 23.75 -5.94
N PRO A 271 -1.83 25.01 -6.17
CA PRO A 271 -1.83 26.12 -5.23
C PRO A 271 -3.18 26.85 -5.20
N VAL A 272 -3.77 26.93 -4.00
CA VAL A 272 -5.11 27.52 -3.76
C VAL A 272 -5.23 28.96 -4.27
N GLU A 273 -4.14 29.74 -4.22
CA GLU A 273 -4.12 31.13 -4.67
C GLU A 273 -4.39 31.29 -6.18
N ARG A 274 -4.07 30.27 -7.00
CA ARG A 274 -4.38 30.28 -8.44
C ARG A 274 -5.88 30.25 -8.68
N TRP A 275 -6.61 29.42 -7.93
CA TRP A 275 -8.06 29.31 -8.05
C TRP A 275 -8.76 30.58 -7.53
N LYS A 276 -8.26 31.18 -6.45
CA LYS A 276 -8.77 32.47 -5.94
C LYS A 276 -8.63 33.59 -6.95
N ALA A 277 -7.52 33.63 -7.71
CA ALA A 277 -7.31 34.62 -8.75
C ALA A 277 -8.33 34.47 -9.90
N LEU A 278 -8.57 33.24 -10.37
CA LEU A 278 -9.58 32.94 -11.39
C LEU A 278 -11.01 33.22 -10.89
N ALA A 279 -11.31 32.90 -9.63
CA ALA A 279 -12.60 33.22 -9.03
C ALA A 279 -12.86 34.74 -9.00
N LYS A 280 -11.82 35.57 -8.87
CA LYS A 280 -11.96 37.03 -8.93
C LYS A 280 -12.36 37.53 -10.32
N GLU A 281 -11.92 36.85 -11.39
CA GLU A 281 -12.24 37.20 -12.77
C GLU A 281 -13.75 37.13 -13.06
N ILE A 282 -14.43 36.15 -12.46
CA ILE A 282 -15.85 35.88 -12.70
C ILE A 282 -16.80 36.59 -11.72
N ARG A 283 -16.28 37.21 -10.66
CA ARG A 283 -17.12 37.94 -9.67
C ARG A 283 -17.91 39.10 -10.28
N GLY A 284 -17.41 39.69 -11.36
CA GLY A 284 -18.06 40.80 -12.05
C GLY A 284 -19.12 40.38 -13.07
N TRP A 285 -19.37 39.08 -13.23
CA TRP A 285 -20.40 38.59 -14.16
C TRP A 285 -21.79 38.81 -13.59
N ASN A 286 -22.79 38.85 -14.45
CA ASN A 286 -24.19 39.04 -14.05
C ASN A 286 -24.80 37.73 -13.55
N TRP A 287 -24.43 37.33 -12.33
CA TRP A 287 -25.02 36.18 -11.64
C TRP A 287 -26.52 36.40 -11.45
N ARG A 288 -27.30 35.32 -11.49
CA ARG A 288 -28.67 35.40 -10.95
C ARG A 288 -28.55 35.56 -9.45
N ASP A 289 -29.21 36.58 -8.92
CA ASP A 289 -29.58 36.57 -7.52
C ASP A 289 -30.54 35.39 -7.34
N GLU A 290 -30.11 34.38 -6.59
CA GLU A 290 -31.00 33.31 -6.13
C GLU A 290 -32.03 33.84 -5.13
#